data_AF-A0A9Q0C0Q5-F1
#
_entry.id   AF-A0A9Q0C0Q5-F1
#
_cell.length_a   1.000
_cell.length_b   1.000
_cell.length_c   1.000
_cell.angle_alpha   90.00
_cell.angle_beta   90.00
_cell.angle_gamma   90.00
#
_symmetry.space_group_name_H-M   'P 1'
#
loop_
_entity.id
_entity.type
_entity.pdbx_description
1 polymer ?
#
loop_
_entity_poly.entity_id
_entity_poly.type
_entity_poly.pdbx_seq_one_letter_code
_entity_poly.pdbx_strand_id
1 'polypeptide(L)'
;MRARVPVSTSRPSPELLLATYERLAGAGADHVVSVHLSAQMSGTYESAQVAARRCSVPVSVVDTGQVGMSTGFAVLAGARVRADGGDADAVVAAVRQRAASTTSLFYVDTLEHLRRGGRIGAASALLGSALSVKPILRVEHGLVCPLERQRTAARAVARLEQLAVEAADEDGEEVPVDVAVFHLAARERAAEVADALAERLEGRLEGRTPVLGELGAVLGAHVGPGTVAVSVSRRARSPR
;
A
#
# COMPACT_ATOMS: atom_id res chain seq x y z
N MET A 1 -13.37 -14.97 8.47
CA MET A 1 -12.62 -14.25 9.54
C MET A 1 -13.40 -14.09 10.83
N ARG A 2 -14.63 -13.52 10.83
CA ARG A 2 -15.46 -13.40 12.05
C ARG A 2 -15.80 -14.75 12.71
N ALA A 3 -16.00 -15.79 11.91
CA ALA A 3 -16.22 -17.17 12.38
C ALA A 3 -14.93 -17.91 12.82
N ARG A 4 -13.78 -17.24 12.95
CA ARG A 4 -12.47 -17.82 13.32
C ARG A 4 -11.93 -18.97 12.44
N VAL A 5 -12.54 -19.23 11.28
CA VAL A 5 -12.01 -20.14 10.27
C VAL A 5 -10.65 -19.61 9.75
N PRO A 6 -9.60 -20.45 9.69
CA PRO A 6 -8.32 -20.07 9.11
C PRO A 6 -8.49 -19.60 7.67
N VAL A 7 -7.96 -18.43 7.34
CA VAL A 7 -7.88 -17.90 5.97
C VAL A 7 -6.42 -17.80 5.61
N SER A 8 -6.05 -18.31 4.44
CA SER A 8 -4.70 -18.19 3.89
C SER A 8 -4.78 -17.55 2.50
N THR A 9 -3.65 -17.02 2.05
CA THR A 9 -3.49 -16.41 0.74
C THR A 9 -2.31 -17.06 0.05
N SER A 10 -2.38 -17.23 -1.27
CA SER A 10 -1.25 -17.65 -2.10
C SER A 10 -0.83 -16.53 -3.04
N ARG A 11 0.43 -16.56 -3.44
CA ARG A 11 0.94 -15.76 -4.55
C ARG A 11 0.38 -16.29 -5.89
N PRO A 12 0.23 -15.46 -6.92
CA PRO A 12 -0.01 -15.95 -8.27
C PRO A 12 1.15 -16.84 -8.74
N SER A 13 0.87 -17.85 -9.57
CA SER A 13 1.92 -18.69 -10.15
C SER A 13 2.72 -17.91 -11.20
N PRO A 14 4.01 -18.24 -11.42
CA PRO A 14 4.77 -17.72 -12.55
C PRO A 14 4.06 -17.95 -13.89
N GLU A 15 3.38 -19.07 -14.07
CA GLU A 15 2.66 -19.42 -15.30
C GLU A 15 1.51 -18.45 -15.59
N LEU A 16 0.75 -18.05 -14.56
CA LEU A 16 -0.33 -17.07 -14.70
C LEU A 16 0.20 -15.69 -15.10
N LEU A 17 1.33 -15.29 -14.49
CA LEU A 17 1.97 -14.02 -14.81
C LEU A 17 2.56 -14.03 -16.22
N LEU A 18 3.22 -15.13 -16.62
CA LEU A 18 3.73 -15.30 -17.97
C LEU A 18 2.61 -15.22 -19.01
N ALA A 19 1.51 -15.95 -18.80
CA ALA A 19 0.34 -15.89 -19.69
C ALA A 19 -0.23 -14.47 -19.79
N THR A 20 -0.18 -13.70 -18.70
CA THR A 20 -0.58 -12.29 -18.70
C THR A 20 0.37 -11.44 -19.53
N TYR A 21 1.69 -11.61 -19.38
CA TYR A 21 2.68 -10.85 -20.14
C TYR A 21 2.65 -11.20 -21.63
N GLU A 22 2.55 -12.48 -22.00
CA GLU A 22 2.41 -12.92 -23.40
C GLU A 22 1.14 -12.36 -24.04
N ARG A 23 0.04 -12.29 -23.30
CA ARG A 23 -1.20 -11.68 -23.80
C ARG A 23 -1.02 -10.18 -24.07
N LEU A 24 -0.27 -9.47 -23.23
CA LEU A 24 0.05 -8.05 -23.45
C LEU A 24 0.98 -7.89 -24.67
N ALA A 25 1.98 -8.75 -24.80
CA ALA A 25 2.88 -8.78 -25.95
C ALA A 25 2.12 -9.02 -27.26
N GLY A 26 1.22 -10.01 -27.28
CA GLY A 26 0.35 -10.30 -28.43
C GLY A 26 -0.65 -9.18 -28.75
N ALA A 27 -0.92 -8.29 -27.79
CA ALA A 27 -1.73 -7.07 -28.01
C ALA A 27 -0.88 -5.87 -28.48
N GLY A 28 0.41 -6.07 -28.74
CA GLY A 28 1.31 -5.04 -29.29
C GLY A 28 2.17 -4.33 -28.25
N ALA A 29 2.20 -4.77 -26.98
CA ALA A 29 3.16 -4.25 -26.03
C ALA A 29 4.58 -4.72 -26.39
N ASP A 30 5.51 -3.79 -26.54
CA ASP A 30 6.94 -4.02 -26.77
C ASP A 30 7.74 -4.15 -25.46
N HIS A 31 7.18 -3.67 -24.35
CA HIS A 31 7.75 -3.78 -23.00
C HIS A 31 6.63 -3.84 -21.95
N VAL A 32 6.82 -4.62 -20.88
CA VAL A 32 5.91 -4.65 -19.72
C VAL A 32 6.60 -4.14 -18.46
N VAL A 33 6.02 -3.15 -17.77
CA VAL A 33 6.45 -2.78 -16.41
C VAL A 33 5.48 -3.43 -15.41
N SER A 34 5.96 -4.44 -14.69
CA SER A 34 5.15 -5.22 -13.75
C SER A 34 5.44 -4.81 -12.31
N VAL A 35 4.51 -4.05 -11.72
CA VAL A 35 4.66 -3.43 -10.39
C VAL A 35 3.98 -4.29 -9.34
N HIS A 36 4.68 -4.59 -8.25
CA HIS A 36 4.21 -5.50 -7.20
C HIS A 36 4.37 -4.94 -5.80
N LEU A 37 3.53 -5.43 -4.89
CA LEU A 37 3.70 -5.26 -3.45
C LEU A 37 5.07 -5.73 -2.96
N SER A 38 5.42 -5.37 -1.72
CA SER A 38 6.69 -5.69 -1.11
C SER A 38 7.08 -7.16 -1.26
N ALA A 39 8.28 -7.41 -1.79
CA ALA A 39 8.86 -8.74 -1.87
C ALA A 39 9.07 -9.39 -0.49
N GLN A 40 9.22 -8.58 0.57
CA GLN A 40 9.35 -9.06 1.95
C GLN A 40 8.04 -9.63 2.52
N MET A 41 6.89 -9.26 1.96
CA MET A 41 5.57 -9.74 2.44
C MET A 41 5.00 -10.87 1.59
N SER A 42 5.38 -10.95 0.32
CA SER A 42 4.83 -11.90 -0.64
C SER A 42 5.84 -12.27 -1.73
N GLY A 43 5.98 -13.57 -2.00
CA GLY A 43 6.77 -14.09 -3.12
C GLY A 43 6.16 -13.82 -4.51
N THR A 44 5.21 -12.89 -4.62
CA THR A 44 4.63 -12.45 -5.91
C THR A 44 5.71 -11.83 -6.79
N TYR A 45 6.59 -11.00 -6.20
CA TYR A 45 7.72 -10.40 -6.90
C TYR A 45 8.66 -11.45 -7.50
N GLU A 46 9.00 -12.49 -6.74
CA GLU A 46 9.81 -13.61 -7.24
C GLU A 46 9.12 -14.34 -8.40
N SER A 47 7.81 -14.58 -8.27
CA SER A 47 7.04 -15.27 -9.32
C SER A 47 7.01 -14.45 -10.61
N ALA A 48 6.89 -13.13 -10.49
CA ALA A 48 6.96 -12.20 -11.60
C ALA A 48 8.34 -12.19 -12.26
N GLN A 49 9.43 -12.25 -11.48
CA GLN A 49 10.79 -12.37 -12.04
C GLN A 49 11.00 -13.69 -12.80
N VAL A 50 10.44 -14.80 -12.29
CA VAL A 50 10.48 -16.10 -13.00
C VAL A 50 9.73 -16.00 -14.34
N ALA A 51 8.54 -15.40 -14.34
CA ALA A 51 7.75 -15.19 -15.54
C ALA A 51 8.44 -14.25 -16.55
N ALA A 52 9.02 -13.14 -16.06
CA ALA A 52 9.71 -12.14 -16.87
C ALA A 52 10.84 -12.74 -17.71
N ARG A 53 11.65 -13.65 -17.14
CA ARG A 53 12.75 -14.32 -17.86
C ARG A 53 12.30 -15.21 -19.02
N ARG A 54 11.02 -15.57 -19.08
CA ARG A 54 10.43 -16.47 -20.08
C ARG A 54 9.58 -15.74 -21.11
N CYS A 55 9.33 -14.45 -20.91
CA CYS A 55 8.43 -13.70 -21.77
C CYS A 55 9.10 -13.35 -23.11
N SER A 56 8.29 -13.30 -24.16
CA SER A 56 8.70 -12.90 -25.51
C SER A 56 9.14 -11.44 -25.63
N VAL A 57 8.69 -10.57 -24.71
CA VAL A 57 9.08 -9.16 -24.63
C VAL A 57 9.76 -8.86 -23.29
N PRO A 58 10.62 -7.82 -23.21
CA PRO A 58 11.21 -7.39 -21.95
C PRO A 58 10.14 -7.07 -20.89
N VAL A 59 10.39 -7.53 -19.66
CA VAL A 59 9.55 -7.25 -18.50
C VAL A 59 10.38 -6.67 -17.36
N SER A 60 10.15 -5.40 -17.03
CA SER A 60 10.73 -4.76 -15.86
C SER A 60 9.86 -5.02 -14.64
N VAL A 61 10.31 -5.91 -13.76
CA VAL A 61 9.61 -6.24 -12.51
C VAL A 61 10.04 -5.26 -11.42
N VAL A 62 9.08 -4.60 -10.77
CA VAL A 62 9.34 -3.59 -9.73
C VAL A 62 8.74 -4.04 -8.40
N ASP A 63 9.61 -4.13 -7.38
CA ASP A 63 9.19 -4.20 -5.98
C ASP A 63 8.96 -2.79 -5.46
N THR A 64 7.73 -2.48 -5.01
CA THR A 64 7.45 -1.16 -4.44
C THR A 64 7.89 -1.02 -2.99
N GLY A 65 8.17 -2.12 -2.28
CA GLY A 65 8.38 -2.08 -0.83
C GLY A 65 7.13 -1.65 -0.04
N GLN A 66 5.96 -1.61 -0.70
CA GLN A 66 4.69 -1.10 -0.18
C GLN A 66 3.57 -2.12 -0.39
N VAL A 67 2.36 -1.82 0.10
CA VAL A 67 1.15 -2.63 -0.11
C VAL A 67 -0.07 -1.75 -0.36
N GLY A 68 -1.17 -2.35 -0.83
CA GLY A 68 -2.45 -1.67 -0.97
C GLY A 68 -2.39 -0.47 -1.92
N MET A 69 -3.07 0.63 -1.58
CA MET A 69 -3.08 1.83 -2.41
C MET A 69 -1.74 2.54 -2.50
N SER A 70 -0.79 2.26 -1.61
CA SER A 70 0.58 2.77 -1.76
C SER A 70 1.28 2.18 -2.99
N THR A 71 1.07 0.88 -3.25
CA THR A 71 1.45 0.27 -4.54
C THR A 71 0.62 0.84 -5.69
N GLY A 72 -0.68 1.08 -5.46
CA GLY A 72 -1.59 1.68 -6.44
C GLY A 72 -1.14 3.07 -6.92
N PHE A 73 -0.72 3.95 -6.02
CA PHE A 73 -0.20 5.28 -6.37
C PHE A 73 1.09 5.20 -7.19
N ALA A 74 1.97 4.23 -6.88
CA ALA A 74 3.15 3.98 -7.69
C ALA A 74 2.79 3.56 -9.12
N VAL A 75 1.79 2.69 -9.28
CA VAL A 75 1.26 2.30 -10.60
C VAL A 75 0.66 3.50 -11.34
N LEU A 76 -0.13 4.34 -10.67
CA LEU A 76 -0.72 5.53 -11.28
C LEU A 76 0.33 6.53 -11.76
N ALA A 77 1.42 6.71 -11.01
CA ALA A 77 2.55 7.55 -11.43
C ALA A 77 3.23 6.99 -12.68
N GLY A 78 3.52 5.68 -12.72
CA GLY A 78 4.07 5.03 -13.91
C GLY A 78 3.15 5.13 -15.12
N ALA A 79 1.84 4.91 -14.93
CA ALA A 79 0.85 5.03 -15.99
C ALA A 79 0.78 6.45 -16.55
N ARG A 80 0.91 7.48 -15.69
CA ARG A 80 0.96 8.88 -16.13
C ARG A 80 2.18 9.15 -17.01
N VAL A 81 3.37 8.72 -16.57
CA VAL A 81 4.61 8.87 -17.37
C VAL A 81 4.48 8.17 -18.72
N ARG A 82 3.89 6.97 -18.76
CA ARG A 82 3.68 6.27 -20.03
C ARG A 82 2.70 7.02 -20.94
N ALA A 83 1.61 7.55 -20.39
CA ALA A 83 0.62 8.33 -21.14
C ALA A 83 1.20 9.62 -21.71
N ASP A 84 2.18 10.22 -21.03
CA ASP A 84 2.92 11.40 -21.47
C ASP A 84 4.07 11.05 -22.44
N GLY A 85 4.16 9.80 -22.91
CA GLY A 85 5.14 9.36 -23.91
C GLY A 85 6.46 8.82 -23.36
N GLY A 86 6.59 8.69 -22.04
CA GLY A 86 7.77 8.11 -21.39
C GLY A 86 7.97 6.63 -21.75
N ASP A 87 9.24 6.22 -21.80
CA ASP A 87 9.65 4.84 -22.04
C ASP A 87 9.59 3.99 -20.76
N ALA A 88 9.94 2.70 -20.89
CA ALA A 88 9.88 1.76 -19.78
C ALA A 88 10.78 2.16 -18.59
N ASP A 89 11.96 2.72 -18.85
CA ASP A 89 12.89 3.13 -17.80
C ASP A 89 12.37 4.36 -17.04
N ALA A 90 11.81 5.33 -17.74
CA ALA A 90 11.13 6.47 -17.13
C ALA A 90 9.94 6.03 -16.28
N VAL A 91 9.14 5.07 -16.76
CA VAL A 91 8.03 4.49 -16.01
C VAL A 91 8.54 3.80 -14.74
N VAL A 92 9.58 2.97 -14.83
CA VAL A 92 10.18 2.29 -13.66
C VAL A 92 10.72 3.31 -12.65
N ALA A 93 11.40 4.35 -13.11
CA ALA A 93 11.91 5.41 -12.25
C ALA A 93 10.78 6.12 -11.49
N ALA A 94 9.70 6.49 -12.19
CA ALA A 94 8.53 7.13 -11.58
C ALA A 94 7.82 6.24 -10.56
N VAL A 95 7.64 4.94 -10.87
CA VAL A 95 7.08 3.96 -9.94
C VAL A 95 7.92 3.89 -8.66
N ARG A 96 9.25 3.74 -8.79
CA ARG A 96 10.17 3.65 -7.64
C ARG A 96 10.19 4.92 -6.80
N GLN A 97 10.30 6.08 -7.45
CA GLN A 97 10.29 7.37 -6.77
C GLN A 97 9.00 7.57 -5.99
N ARG A 98 7.86 7.28 -6.63
CA ARG A 98 6.55 7.41 -6.02
C ARG A 98 6.35 6.45 -4.85
N ALA A 99 6.80 5.20 -4.98
CA ALA A 99 6.72 4.23 -3.90
C ALA A 99 7.57 4.63 -2.69
N ALA A 100 8.75 5.21 -2.93
CA ALA A 100 9.65 5.70 -1.88
C ALA A 100 9.09 6.94 -1.15
N SER A 101 8.34 7.79 -1.85
CA SER A 101 7.69 8.98 -1.27
C SER A 101 6.29 8.72 -0.71
N THR A 102 5.95 7.45 -0.46
CA THR A 102 4.65 7.04 0.03
C THR A 102 4.74 6.41 1.41
N THR A 103 3.90 6.90 2.32
CA THR A 103 3.80 6.41 3.69
C THR A 103 2.52 5.60 3.84
N SER A 104 2.65 4.36 4.32
CA SER A 104 1.53 3.46 4.64
C SER A 104 1.39 3.34 6.14
N LEU A 105 0.28 3.81 6.69
CA LEU A 105 -0.05 3.76 8.12
C LEU A 105 -1.33 2.97 8.31
N PHE A 106 -1.43 2.20 9.39
CA PHE A 106 -2.67 1.48 9.66
C PHE A 106 -2.85 1.10 11.13
N TYR A 107 -4.11 1.09 11.53
CA TYR A 107 -4.58 0.59 12.81
C TYR A 107 -5.21 -0.79 12.63
N VAL A 108 -4.99 -1.71 13.58
CA VAL A 108 -5.69 -3.00 13.65
C VAL A 108 -6.28 -3.23 15.04
N ASP A 109 -7.45 -3.86 15.13
CA ASP A 109 -8.07 -4.18 16.43
C ASP A 109 -7.25 -5.21 17.23
N THR A 110 -6.52 -6.09 16.52
CA THR A 110 -5.64 -7.12 17.09
C THR A 110 -4.51 -7.49 16.13
N LEU A 111 -3.33 -7.83 16.66
CA LEU A 111 -2.19 -8.34 15.90
C LEU A 111 -2.33 -9.82 15.51
N GLU A 112 -3.35 -10.52 16.02
CA GLU A 112 -3.49 -11.97 15.85
C GLU A 112 -3.62 -12.38 14.38
N HIS A 113 -4.28 -11.57 13.55
CA HIS A 113 -4.40 -11.83 12.12
C HIS A 113 -3.05 -11.75 11.42
N LEU A 114 -2.26 -10.71 11.71
CA LEU A 114 -0.92 -10.53 11.15
C LEU A 114 0.01 -11.66 11.60
N ARG A 115 -0.11 -12.08 12.87
CA ARG A 115 0.66 -13.19 13.45
C ARG A 115 0.33 -14.51 12.75
N ARG A 116 -0.95 -14.86 12.65
CA ARG A 116 -1.40 -16.10 11.98
C ARG A 116 -1.04 -16.11 10.50
N GLY A 117 -1.16 -14.95 9.85
CA GLY A 117 -0.77 -14.77 8.46
C GLY A 117 0.73 -14.79 8.22
N GLY A 118 1.56 -14.68 9.28
CA GLY A 118 3.02 -14.62 9.17
C GLY A 118 3.57 -13.29 8.66
N ARG A 119 2.73 -12.24 8.55
CA ARG A 119 3.08 -10.91 8.00
C ARG A 119 3.21 -9.84 9.08
N ILE A 120 3.33 -10.27 10.35
CA ILE A 120 3.48 -9.38 11.50
C ILE A 120 4.81 -8.62 11.50
N GLY A 121 5.86 -9.15 10.85
CA GLY A 121 7.16 -8.50 10.75
C GLY A 121 7.74 -8.11 12.11
N ALA A 122 8.29 -6.90 12.18
CA ALA A 122 8.86 -6.33 13.41
C ALA A 122 7.80 -6.06 14.49
N ALA A 123 6.51 -5.98 14.13
CA ALA A 123 5.44 -5.82 15.11
C ALA A 123 5.24 -7.07 16.01
N SER A 124 5.95 -8.18 15.71
CA SER A 124 6.02 -9.35 16.60
C SER A 124 6.56 -9.01 17.99
N ALA A 125 7.39 -7.96 18.12
CA ALA A 125 7.88 -7.47 19.42
C ALA A 125 6.75 -6.98 20.36
N LEU A 126 5.56 -6.70 19.82
CA LEU A 126 4.40 -6.30 20.62
C LEU A 126 3.60 -7.50 21.16
N LEU A 127 3.90 -8.73 20.72
CA LEU A 127 3.25 -9.95 21.21
C LEU A 127 3.57 -10.14 22.71
N GLY A 128 2.51 -10.18 23.54
CA GLY A 128 2.62 -10.26 25.00
C GLY A 128 2.21 -8.98 25.74
N SER A 129 2.39 -7.80 25.14
CA SER A 129 1.86 -6.53 25.67
C SER A 129 0.57 -6.07 24.97
N ALA A 130 0.26 -6.66 23.80
CA ALA A 130 -0.84 -6.27 22.94
C ALA A 130 -2.27 -6.51 23.49
N LEU A 131 -2.43 -7.24 24.60
CA LEU A 131 -3.76 -7.54 25.16
C LEU A 131 -4.52 -6.29 25.65
N SER A 132 -3.82 -5.18 25.91
CA SER A 132 -4.41 -3.96 26.49
C SER A 132 -4.17 -2.68 25.67
N VAL A 133 -3.57 -2.79 24.48
CA VAL A 133 -3.20 -1.63 23.65
C VAL A 133 -3.63 -1.80 22.20
N LYS A 134 -3.88 -0.68 21.55
CA LYS A 134 -4.33 -0.51 20.18
C LYS A 134 -3.15 -0.04 19.33
N PRO A 135 -2.54 -0.93 18.53
CA PRO A 135 -1.33 -0.61 17.79
C PRO A 135 -1.63 0.24 16.56
N ILE A 136 -0.77 1.21 16.30
CA ILE A 136 -0.64 1.87 15.01
C ILE A 136 0.65 1.35 14.40
N LEU A 137 0.56 0.91 13.15
CA LEU A 137 1.60 0.23 12.41
C LEU A 137 1.94 1.04 11.16
N ARG A 138 3.14 0.82 10.64
CA ARG A 138 3.55 1.35 9.34
C ARG A 138 4.20 0.26 8.49
N VAL A 139 4.28 0.51 7.19
CA VAL A 139 5.17 -0.24 6.31
C VAL A 139 6.50 0.48 6.24
N GLU A 140 7.58 -0.22 6.56
CA GLU A 140 8.93 0.32 6.56
C GLU A 140 9.90 -0.79 6.16
N HIS A 141 10.86 -0.49 5.28
CA HIS A 141 11.76 -1.48 4.69
C HIS A 141 11.04 -2.71 4.10
N GLY A 142 9.81 -2.51 3.58
CA GLY A 142 8.98 -3.58 3.05
C GLY A 142 8.27 -4.46 4.09
N LEU A 143 8.41 -4.17 5.39
CA LEU A 143 7.85 -4.98 6.46
C LEU A 143 6.83 -4.21 7.29
N VAL A 144 5.97 -4.94 8.01
CA VAL A 144 5.08 -4.35 9.01
C VAL A 144 5.90 -4.03 10.26
N CYS A 145 5.93 -2.75 10.61
CA CYS A 145 6.67 -2.22 11.75
C CYS A 145 5.71 -1.52 12.73
N PRO A 146 5.94 -1.65 14.05
CA PRO A 146 5.20 -0.91 15.04
C PRO A 146 5.62 0.56 15.00
N LEU A 147 4.63 1.46 15.06
CA LEU A 147 4.87 2.90 15.08
C LEU A 147 4.51 3.48 16.45
N GLU A 148 3.24 3.33 16.85
CA GLU A 148 2.72 3.87 18.11
C GLU A 148 1.72 2.91 18.75
N ARG A 149 1.35 3.19 20.01
CA ARG A 149 0.36 2.42 20.76
C ARG A 149 -0.58 3.36 21.51
N GLN A 150 -1.87 3.10 21.39
CA GLN A 150 -2.91 3.84 22.11
C GLN A 150 -3.70 2.91 23.03
N ARG A 151 -4.43 3.46 24.00
CA ARG A 151 -5.24 2.66 24.94
C ARG A 151 -6.60 2.24 24.36
N THR A 152 -7.16 3.05 23.48
CA THR A 152 -8.51 2.83 22.92
C THR A 152 -8.47 2.94 21.40
N ALA A 153 -9.44 2.32 20.74
CA ALA A 153 -9.54 2.34 19.28
C ALA A 153 -9.76 3.77 18.77
N ALA A 154 -10.62 4.54 19.43
CA ALA A 154 -10.87 5.95 19.08
C ALA A 154 -9.58 6.80 19.13
N ARG A 155 -8.77 6.65 20.20
CA ARG A 155 -7.47 7.35 20.28
C ARG A 155 -6.48 6.88 19.21
N ALA A 156 -6.47 5.59 18.90
CA ALA A 156 -5.63 5.04 17.83
C ALA A 156 -5.98 5.62 16.46
N VAL A 157 -7.28 5.70 16.14
CA VAL A 157 -7.78 6.23 14.87
C VAL A 157 -7.52 7.74 14.76
N ALA A 158 -7.79 8.50 15.82
CA ALA A 158 -7.46 9.94 15.84
C ALA A 158 -5.96 10.20 15.70
N ARG A 159 -5.12 9.36 16.33
CA ARG A 159 -3.66 9.48 16.17
C ARG A 159 -3.19 9.03 14.79
N LEU A 160 -3.83 8.03 14.18
CA LEU A 160 -3.56 7.61 12.80
C LEU A 160 -3.81 8.75 11.80
N GLU A 161 -4.90 9.52 11.98
CA GLU A 161 -5.17 10.74 11.19
C GLU A 161 -4.04 11.77 11.36
N GLN A 162 -3.64 12.08 12.60
CA GLN A 162 -2.55 13.03 12.86
C GLN A 162 -1.24 12.59 12.21
N LEU A 163 -0.89 11.32 12.35
CA LEU A 163 0.30 10.74 11.71
C LEU A 163 0.24 10.80 10.18
N ALA A 164 -0.96 10.70 9.59
CA ALA A 164 -1.12 10.86 8.15
C ALA A 164 -0.91 12.31 7.70
N VAL A 165 -1.35 13.30 8.48
CA VAL A 165 -1.04 14.71 8.23
C VAL A 165 0.47 14.95 8.37
N GLU A 166 1.09 14.46 9.44
CA GLU A 166 2.55 14.54 9.64
C GLU A 166 3.33 13.89 8.48
N ALA A 167 2.87 12.75 7.96
CA ALA A 167 3.47 12.08 6.82
C ALA A 167 3.35 12.85 5.51
N ALA A 168 2.36 13.74 5.40
CA ALA A 168 2.31 14.65 4.27
C ALA A 168 3.46 15.66 4.38
N ASP A 169 3.74 16.19 5.58
CA ASP A 169 4.71 17.26 5.86
C ASP A 169 6.18 16.80 5.94
N GLU A 170 6.47 15.54 5.62
CA GLU A 170 7.81 14.98 5.70
C GLU A 170 8.83 15.86 4.92
N ASP A 171 9.98 16.15 5.51
CA ASP A 171 11.02 17.07 5.00
C ASP A 171 10.70 18.59 4.99
N GLY A 172 9.57 19.02 5.56
CA GLY A 172 9.24 20.46 5.68
C GLY A 172 8.85 21.14 4.36
N GLU A 173 8.61 20.35 3.32
CA GLU A 173 8.23 20.83 1.98
C GLU A 173 6.72 20.66 1.75
N GLU A 174 6.03 21.78 1.48
CA GLU A 174 4.65 21.76 1.00
C GLU A 174 4.61 21.26 -0.45
N VAL A 175 4.39 19.96 -0.57
CA VAL A 175 4.16 19.27 -1.85
C VAL A 175 2.74 18.75 -1.94
N PRO A 176 2.16 18.66 -3.14
CA PRO A 176 0.85 18.04 -3.31
C PRO A 176 0.87 16.57 -2.91
N VAL A 177 -0.27 16.05 -2.43
CA VAL A 177 -0.40 14.66 -1.98
C VAL A 177 -1.62 13.98 -2.59
N ASP A 178 -1.52 12.67 -2.75
CA ASP A 178 -2.68 11.80 -2.91
C ASP A 178 -2.88 10.99 -1.63
N VAL A 179 -4.13 10.86 -1.21
CA VAL A 179 -4.51 10.18 0.03
C VAL A 179 -5.51 9.09 -0.30
N ALA A 180 -5.34 7.92 0.33
CA ALA A 180 -6.34 6.86 0.31
C ALA A 180 -6.58 6.35 1.73
N VAL A 181 -7.85 6.16 2.09
CA VAL A 181 -8.29 5.58 3.34
C VAL A 181 -9.04 4.29 3.05
N PHE A 182 -8.53 3.18 3.55
CA PHE A 182 -9.09 1.86 3.32
C PHE A 182 -9.46 1.20 4.65
N HIS A 183 -10.54 0.43 4.66
CA HIS A 183 -11.00 -0.27 5.87
C HIS A 183 -11.23 -1.75 5.65
N LEU A 184 -11.33 -2.52 6.72
CA LEU A 184 -11.98 -3.84 6.67
C LEU A 184 -13.09 -3.90 7.71
N ALA A 185 -14.34 -3.89 7.26
CA ALA A 185 -15.51 -3.83 8.13
C ALA A 185 -15.45 -2.73 9.23
N ALA A 186 -14.96 -1.55 8.87
CA ALA A 186 -14.87 -0.35 9.73
C ALA A 186 -15.21 0.93 8.94
N ARG A 187 -16.26 0.86 8.10
CA ARG A 187 -16.61 1.91 7.13
C ARG A 187 -16.80 3.28 7.75
N GLU A 188 -17.56 3.38 8.83
CA GLU A 188 -17.86 4.65 9.50
C GLU A 188 -16.58 5.33 10.00
N ARG A 189 -15.74 4.63 10.76
CA ARG A 189 -14.45 5.15 11.24
C ARG A 189 -13.54 5.60 10.09
N ALA A 190 -13.55 4.89 8.98
CA ALA A 190 -12.72 5.23 7.82
C ALA A 190 -13.28 6.43 7.04
N ALA A 191 -14.59 6.60 6.98
CA ALA A 191 -15.21 7.79 6.41
C ALA A 191 -14.86 9.03 7.24
N GLU A 192 -14.97 8.95 8.57
CA GLU A 192 -14.57 10.04 9.48
C GLU A 192 -13.10 10.45 9.26
N VAL A 193 -12.18 9.48 9.15
CA VAL A 193 -10.77 9.77 8.85
C VAL A 193 -10.59 10.38 7.46
N ALA A 194 -11.32 9.90 6.45
CA ALA A 194 -11.23 10.44 5.10
C ALA A 194 -11.71 11.90 5.04
N ASP A 195 -12.82 12.22 5.70
CA ASP A 195 -13.38 13.57 5.77
C ASP A 195 -12.42 14.52 6.51
N ALA A 196 -11.89 14.09 7.66
CA ALA A 196 -10.91 14.88 8.42
C ALA A 196 -9.62 15.13 7.62
N LEU A 197 -9.12 14.12 6.88
CA LEU A 197 -7.96 14.30 6.02
C LEU A 197 -8.25 15.18 4.81
N ALA A 198 -9.47 15.16 4.27
CA ALA A 198 -9.88 16.04 3.19
C ALA A 198 -9.83 17.52 3.61
N GLU A 199 -10.35 17.82 4.81
CA GLU A 199 -10.32 19.18 5.39
C GLU A 199 -8.88 19.62 5.70
N ARG A 200 -8.13 18.79 6.43
CA ARG A 200 -6.80 19.17 6.93
C ARG A 200 -5.72 19.24 5.87
N LEU A 201 -5.92 18.56 4.73
CA LEU A 201 -4.99 18.54 3.61
C LEU A 201 -5.56 19.23 2.36
N GLU A 202 -6.64 20.00 2.47
CA GLU A 202 -7.34 20.62 1.33
C GLU A 202 -6.38 21.34 0.37
N GLY A 203 -5.52 22.22 0.90
CA GLY A 203 -4.54 22.97 0.11
C GLY A 203 -3.48 22.10 -0.56
N ARG A 204 -3.30 20.85 -0.11
CA ARG A 204 -2.30 19.90 -0.62
C ARG A 204 -2.90 18.84 -1.55
N LEU A 205 -4.22 18.66 -1.52
CA LEU A 205 -4.90 17.70 -2.37
C LEU A 205 -5.11 18.22 -3.80
N GLU A 206 -4.99 19.54 -4.02
CA GLU A 206 -5.21 20.21 -5.32
C GLU A 206 -6.60 19.92 -5.89
N GLY A 207 -7.63 20.06 -5.07
CA GLY A 207 -9.03 19.81 -5.45
C GLY A 207 -9.39 18.33 -5.59
N ARG A 208 -8.49 17.41 -5.26
CA ARG A 208 -8.78 15.97 -5.17
C ARG A 208 -9.35 15.62 -3.80
N THR A 209 -10.09 14.51 -3.71
CA THR A 209 -10.58 13.98 -2.44
C THR A 209 -9.85 12.69 -2.08
N PRO A 210 -9.65 12.39 -0.78
CA PRO A 210 -9.14 11.09 -0.37
C PRO A 210 -9.95 9.93 -0.95
N VAL A 211 -9.28 8.89 -1.44
CA VAL A 211 -9.95 7.69 -1.96
C VAL A 211 -10.41 6.84 -0.77
N LEU A 212 -11.72 6.71 -0.56
CA LEU A 212 -12.29 5.81 0.44
C LEU A 212 -12.64 4.45 -0.15
N GLY A 213 -12.14 3.36 0.43
CA GLY A 213 -12.39 2.00 -0.06
C GLY A 213 -12.40 0.91 1.02
N GLU A 214 -12.74 -0.31 0.62
CA GLU A 214 -12.60 -1.50 1.46
C GLU A 214 -11.39 -2.33 1.00
N LEU A 215 -10.65 -2.86 1.97
CA LEU A 215 -9.52 -3.75 1.74
C LEU A 215 -9.99 -5.05 1.08
N GLY A 216 -9.34 -5.40 -0.02
CA GLY A 216 -9.57 -6.66 -0.70
C GLY A 216 -9.24 -7.87 0.17
N ALA A 217 -9.79 -9.03 -0.19
CA ALA A 217 -9.72 -10.27 0.60
C ALA A 217 -8.30 -10.69 0.99
N VAL A 218 -7.31 -10.44 0.13
CA VAL A 218 -5.90 -10.80 0.38
C VAL A 218 -5.33 -10.01 1.56
N LEU A 219 -5.40 -8.68 1.52
CA LEU A 219 -4.93 -7.85 2.64
C LEU A 219 -5.79 -8.10 3.89
N GLY A 220 -7.10 -8.19 3.69
CA GLY A 220 -8.06 -8.47 4.76
C GLY A 220 -7.72 -9.73 5.56
N ALA A 221 -7.23 -10.78 4.91
CA ALA A 221 -6.83 -12.03 5.57
C ALA A 221 -5.71 -11.86 6.59
N HIS A 222 -4.84 -10.88 6.39
CA HIS A 222 -3.70 -10.61 7.25
C HIS A 222 -3.97 -9.53 8.29
N VAL A 223 -4.81 -8.53 8.02
CA VAL A 223 -5.06 -7.43 8.98
C VAL A 223 -6.29 -7.64 9.85
N GLY A 224 -7.30 -8.35 9.32
CA GLY A 224 -8.54 -8.67 10.01
C GLY A 224 -9.56 -7.51 10.09
N PRO A 225 -10.79 -7.80 10.55
CA PRO A 225 -11.84 -6.79 10.71
C PRO A 225 -11.46 -5.70 11.74
N GLY A 226 -11.99 -4.50 11.54
CA GLY A 226 -11.71 -3.34 12.40
C GLY A 226 -10.53 -2.50 11.95
N THR A 227 -9.80 -2.93 10.92
CA THR A 227 -8.68 -2.20 10.34
C THR A 227 -9.13 -0.90 9.68
N VAL A 228 -8.33 0.15 9.90
CA VAL A 228 -8.33 1.39 9.12
C VAL A 228 -6.89 1.64 8.68
N ALA A 229 -6.68 1.84 7.38
CA ALA A 229 -5.38 2.07 6.76
C ALA A 229 -5.41 3.39 5.99
N VAL A 230 -4.32 4.15 6.07
CA VAL A 230 -4.13 5.40 5.36
C VAL A 230 -2.84 5.32 4.56
N SER A 231 -2.94 5.63 3.27
CA SER A 231 -1.80 5.83 2.38
C SER A 231 -1.69 7.33 2.09
N VAL A 232 -0.52 7.91 2.35
CA VAL A 232 -0.20 9.31 2.02
C VAL A 232 0.95 9.29 1.03
N SER A 233 0.72 9.79 -0.17
CA SER A 233 1.64 9.64 -1.30
C SER A 233 2.00 11.00 -1.88
N ARG A 234 3.24 11.44 -1.62
CA ARG A 234 3.73 12.77 -2.00
C ARG A 234 3.99 12.83 -3.50
N ARG A 235 3.39 13.81 -4.20
CA ARG A 235 3.58 14.05 -5.64
C ARG A 235 4.86 14.86 -5.84
N ALA A 236 5.61 14.52 -6.88
CA ALA A 236 6.62 15.41 -7.40
C ALA A 236 5.94 16.72 -7.83
N ARG A 237 6.57 17.86 -7.58
CA ARG A 237 6.10 19.13 -8.12
C ARG A 237 6.12 19.02 -9.64
N SER A 238 5.01 19.36 -10.30
CA SER A 238 5.03 19.55 -11.75
C SER A 238 6.09 20.60 -12.07
N PRO A 239 6.99 20.36 -13.04
CA PRO A 239 7.87 21.41 -13.52
C PRO A 239 6.99 22.58 -14.00
N ARG A 240 7.27 23.77 -13.49
CA ARG A 240 6.64 25.01 -13.94
C ARG A 240 7.06 25.34 -15.37
#